data_AF-A0A8J7GNI4-F1
#
_entry.id   AF-A0A8J7GNI4-F1
#
_cell.length_a   1.000
_cell.length_b   1.000
_cell.length_c   1.000
_cell.angle_alpha   90.00
_cell.angle_beta   90.00
_cell.angle_gamma   90.00
#
_symmetry.space_group_name_H-M   'P 1'
#
loop_
_entity.id
_entity.type
_entity.pdbx_description
1 polymer ?
#
loop_
_entity_poly.entity_id
_entity_poly.type
_entity_poly.pdbx_seq_one_letter_code
_entity_poly.pdbx_strand_id
1 'polypeptide(L)'
;MIGAGVQDVFDTTAAWFDVLPGQGRLVLAAIGHVAGEQHLADASAGGVWFTLERDPLWAMREAIGLCGTPGVLGSALAHRREDHTLEAHTVALALAVSADLTRRRRDLAVTDQAAVCCPARPSTVLNGCTVIPHLITVDTGTQLRDRVMWEVIADATAQQVHGEPLPPATARGRLDTHLRELLDLRARARAGYLPDNPLGAMVAEICADGPLTITAVYREAARLLPLLDVTFGGPR
;
A
#
# COMPACT_ATOMS: atom_id res chain seq x y z
N MET A 1 31.80 30.31 8.32
CA MET A 1 30.46 30.79 8.74
C MET A 1 29.70 31.12 7.46
N ILE A 2 28.45 30.64 7.36
CA ILE A 2 27.59 30.51 6.15
C ILE A 2 28.05 29.37 5.22
N GLY A 3 27.31 28.29 4.95
CA GLY A 3 25.98 27.84 5.37
C GLY A 3 25.72 26.49 4.71
N ALA A 4 25.18 25.53 5.47
CA ALA A 4 24.83 24.19 5.00
C ALA A 4 23.77 24.25 3.87
N GLY A 5 23.88 23.37 2.87
CA GLY A 5 22.87 23.30 1.81
C GLY A 5 23.11 22.19 0.80
N VAL A 6 22.22 21.17 0.85
CA VAL A 6 21.80 20.35 -0.29
C VAL A 6 22.83 19.36 -0.86
N GLN A 7 23.48 18.55 0.00
CA GLN A 7 24.38 17.49 -0.49
C GLN A 7 24.21 16.09 0.15
N ASP A 8 23.36 15.94 1.18
CA ASP A 8 23.17 14.65 1.89
C ASP A 8 21.83 13.94 1.60
N VAL A 9 21.12 14.31 0.52
CA VAL A 9 19.76 13.78 0.24
C VAL A 9 19.78 12.50 -0.64
N PHE A 10 20.93 12.01 -1.12
CA PHE A 10 20.95 11.01 -2.21
C PHE A 10 21.74 9.70 -2.08
N ASP A 11 22.53 9.43 -1.03
CA ASP A 11 23.52 8.34 -1.16
C ASP A 11 23.08 6.90 -0.78
N THR A 12 21.79 6.59 -0.55
CA THR A 12 21.39 5.17 -0.29
C THR A 12 20.09 4.66 -0.93
N THR A 13 19.50 5.33 -1.92
CA THR A 13 18.30 4.81 -2.64
C THR A 13 18.48 4.55 -4.14
N ALA A 14 19.72 4.53 -4.63
CA ALA A 14 20.03 4.33 -6.05
C ALA A 14 20.24 2.86 -6.49
N ALA A 15 19.81 1.87 -5.71
CA ALA A 15 19.81 0.47 -6.15
C ALA A 15 18.38 -0.06 -6.04
N TRP A 16 17.93 -0.82 -7.03
CA TRP A 16 16.63 -1.51 -7.14
C TRP A 16 15.48 -0.78 -7.85
N PHE A 17 15.73 -0.11 -8.98
CA PHE A 17 14.72 -0.02 -10.05
C PHE A 17 15.41 -0.06 -11.43
N ASP A 18 15.83 -1.26 -11.88
CA ASP A 18 16.06 -1.47 -13.30
C ASP A 18 14.70 -1.42 -14.01
N VAL A 19 14.39 -0.28 -14.59
CA VAL A 19 13.24 -0.06 -15.46
C VAL A 19 13.53 -0.77 -16.78
N LEU A 20 12.89 -1.92 -16.99
CA LEU A 20 12.94 -2.64 -18.26
C LEU A 20 12.45 -1.72 -19.41
N PRO A 21 13.09 -1.72 -20.58
CA PRO A 21 12.66 -0.89 -21.70
C PRO A 21 11.35 -1.43 -22.29
N GLY A 22 10.25 -0.68 -22.12
CA GLY A 22 8.93 -1.06 -22.64
C GLY A 22 7.75 -0.31 -22.03
N GLN A 23 7.72 1.02 -22.20
CA GLN A 23 6.58 1.96 -22.07
C GLN A 23 5.46 1.59 -21.08
N GLY A 24 5.75 1.76 -19.79
CA GLY A 24 4.73 1.83 -18.75
C GLY A 24 4.56 3.25 -18.21
N ARG A 25 3.36 3.81 -18.21
CA ARG A 25 3.05 5.11 -17.58
C ARG A 25 2.67 4.89 -16.12
N LEU A 26 3.41 5.50 -15.20
CA LEU A 26 2.98 5.70 -13.81
C LEU A 26 2.24 7.02 -13.75
N VAL A 27 1.03 7.01 -13.20
CA VAL A 27 0.21 8.23 -13.09
C VAL A 27 0.06 8.60 -11.63
N LEU A 28 0.56 9.78 -11.28
CA LEU A 28 0.19 10.40 -10.01
C LEU A 28 -1.08 11.22 -10.24
N ALA A 29 -2.12 10.91 -9.48
CA ALA A 29 -3.23 11.82 -9.24
C ALA A 29 -3.07 12.37 -7.82
N ALA A 30 -2.32 13.45 -7.67
CA ALA A 30 -2.13 14.11 -6.38
C ALA A 30 -3.20 15.18 -6.16
N ILE A 31 -3.77 15.24 -4.96
CA ILE A 31 -4.62 16.36 -4.53
C ILE A 31 -3.72 17.37 -3.80
N GLY A 32 -3.32 18.45 -4.49
CA GLY A 32 -2.51 19.57 -3.95
C GLY A 32 -1.00 19.51 -4.23
N HIS A 33 -0.31 20.65 -4.08
CA HIS A 33 1.13 20.82 -4.40
C HIS A 33 2.03 19.79 -3.70
N VAL A 34 2.89 19.10 -4.46
CA VAL A 34 3.87 18.15 -3.91
C VAL A 34 5.20 18.87 -3.75
N ALA A 35 5.79 18.88 -2.55
CA ALA A 35 7.14 19.42 -2.37
C ALA A 35 8.15 18.37 -2.86
N GLY A 36 9.07 18.75 -3.76
CA GLY A 36 10.09 17.83 -4.30
C GLY A 36 9.70 17.07 -5.57
N GLU A 37 8.89 17.67 -6.45
CA GLU A 37 8.47 17.08 -7.74
C GLU A 37 9.64 16.54 -8.60
N GLN A 38 10.82 17.17 -8.55
CA GLN A 38 12.03 16.67 -9.23
C GLN A 38 12.45 15.28 -8.74
N HIS A 39 12.44 15.05 -7.42
CA HIS A 39 12.85 13.75 -6.84
C HIS A 39 11.87 12.62 -7.14
N LEU A 40 10.60 12.95 -7.39
CA LEU A 40 9.60 12.00 -7.87
C LEU A 40 9.83 11.65 -9.34
N ALA A 41 10.09 12.65 -10.19
CA ALA A 41 10.40 12.45 -11.59
C ALA A 41 11.66 11.60 -11.79
N ASP A 42 12.69 11.81 -10.97
CA ASP A 42 13.93 11.03 -11.00
C ASP A 42 13.73 9.57 -10.56
N ALA A 43 12.83 9.33 -9.60
CA ALA A 43 12.54 7.99 -9.08
C ALA A 43 11.69 7.13 -10.03
N SER A 44 10.94 7.73 -10.95
CA SER A 44 10.14 7.02 -11.94
C SER A 44 10.64 7.32 -13.35
N ALA A 45 11.57 6.51 -13.87
CA ALA A 45 12.01 6.67 -15.25
C ALA A 45 10.82 6.51 -16.23
N GLY A 46 10.23 7.64 -16.67
CA GLY A 46 9.13 7.68 -17.65
C GLY A 46 7.71 7.95 -17.14
N GLY A 47 7.51 8.37 -15.88
CA GLY A 47 6.19 8.69 -15.33
C GLY A 47 5.57 9.99 -15.86
N VAL A 48 4.23 10.08 -15.84
CA VAL A 48 3.48 11.33 -16.13
C VAL A 48 2.81 11.79 -14.84
N TRP A 49 3.06 13.03 -14.44
CA TRP A 49 2.65 13.57 -13.14
C TRP A 49 1.60 14.65 -13.33
N PHE A 50 0.49 14.55 -12.61
CA PHE A 50 -0.49 15.62 -12.52
C PHE A 50 -0.87 15.88 -11.06
N THR A 51 -0.70 17.13 -10.65
CA THR A 51 -1.23 17.64 -9.40
C THR A 51 -2.54 18.35 -9.69
N LEU A 52 -3.64 17.87 -9.11
CA LEU A 52 -4.99 18.39 -9.38
C LEU A 52 -5.67 18.75 -8.05
N GLU A 53 -5.89 20.04 -7.82
CA GLU A 53 -6.70 20.52 -6.70
C GLU A 53 -8.20 20.28 -6.99
N ARG A 54 -8.67 19.05 -6.77
CA ARG A 54 -10.04 18.61 -7.09
C ARG A 54 -10.65 17.80 -5.94
N ASP A 55 -11.96 17.60 -6.03
CA ASP A 55 -12.75 16.71 -5.16
C ASP A 55 -12.10 15.31 -5.07
N PRO A 56 -11.89 14.75 -3.86
CA PRO A 56 -11.43 13.39 -3.66
C PRO A 56 -12.12 12.30 -4.48
N LEU A 57 -13.45 12.38 -4.64
CA LEU A 57 -14.21 11.41 -5.42
C LEU A 57 -13.88 11.49 -6.91
N TRP A 58 -13.64 12.70 -7.41
CA TRP A 58 -13.21 12.91 -8.78
C TRP A 58 -11.81 12.35 -9.01
N ALA A 59 -10.85 12.66 -8.12
CA ALA A 59 -9.47 12.17 -8.23
C ALA A 59 -9.41 10.64 -8.19
N MET A 60 -10.19 10.01 -7.31
CA MET A 60 -10.30 8.56 -7.25
C MET A 60 -10.86 7.96 -8.54
N ARG A 61 -11.87 8.61 -9.15
CA ARG A 61 -12.51 8.13 -10.38
C ARG A 61 -11.54 8.17 -11.55
N GLU A 62 -10.80 9.27 -11.67
CA GLU A 62 -9.78 9.41 -12.71
C GLU A 62 -8.65 8.40 -12.52
N ALA A 63 -8.14 8.22 -11.30
CA ALA A 63 -7.09 7.23 -11.03
C ALA A 63 -7.53 5.81 -11.42
N ILE A 64 -8.75 5.42 -11.06
CA ILE A 64 -9.30 4.11 -11.44
C ILE A 64 -9.50 4.02 -12.97
N GLY A 65 -10.02 5.07 -13.61
CA GLY A 65 -10.20 5.11 -15.06
C GLY A 65 -8.88 4.97 -15.81
N LEU A 66 -7.83 5.66 -15.34
CA LEU A 66 -6.48 5.58 -15.90
C LEU A 66 -5.88 4.18 -15.74
N CYS A 67 -6.11 3.50 -14.62
CA CYS A 67 -5.63 2.13 -14.42
C CYS A 67 -6.24 1.10 -15.39
N GLY A 68 -7.34 1.43 -16.06
CA GLY A 68 -7.88 0.64 -17.18
C GLY A 68 -7.22 0.94 -18.53
N THR A 69 -6.32 1.92 -18.61
CA THR A 69 -5.65 2.32 -19.86
C THR A 69 -4.44 1.42 -20.13
N PRO A 70 -4.30 0.87 -21.36
CA PRO A 70 -3.13 0.07 -21.72
C PRO A 70 -1.81 0.79 -21.46
N GLY A 71 -0.86 0.07 -20.87
CA GLY A 71 0.46 0.61 -20.53
C GLY A 71 0.50 1.38 -19.21
N VAL A 72 -0.60 1.60 -18.49
CA VAL A 72 -0.51 2.09 -17.12
C VAL A 72 0.00 0.98 -16.21
N LEU A 73 1.03 1.26 -15.41
CA LEU A 73 1.63 0.29 -14.48
C LEU A 73 1.16 0.48 -13.04
N GLY A 74 0.61 1.65 -12.73
CA GLY A 74 0.20 1.97 -11.38
C GLY A 74 -0.29 3.41 -11.25
N SER A 75 -1.12 3.63 -10.24
CA SER A 75 -1.54 4.95 -9.81
C SER A 75 -1.43 5.09 -8.29
N ALA A 76 -1.07 6.29 -7.86
CA ALA A 76 -1.14 6.67 -6.45
C ALA A 76 -2.15 7.80 -6.22
N LEU A 77 -2.88 7.70 -5.12
CA LEU A 77 -3.78 8.73 -4.61
C LEU A 77 -3.25 9.21 -3.27
N ALA A 78 -3.11 10.52 -3.12
CA ALA A 78 -2.60 11.12 -1.90
C ALA A 78 -3.50 12.27 -1.46
N HIS A 79 -3.86 12.29 -0.18
CA HIS A 79 -4.64 13.35 0.43
C HIS A 79 -3.72 14.39 1.08
N ARG A 80 -3.98 15.66 0.82
CA ARG A 80 -3.33 16.78 1.51
C ARG A 80 -3.74 16.79 2.98
N ARG A 81 -2.76 16.79 3.89
CA ARG A 81 -2.97 17.09 5.31
C ARG A 81 -3.12 18.61 5.51
N GLU A 82 -3.73 19.02 6.62
CA GLU A 82 -3.92 20.44 6.98
C GLU A 82 -2.58 21.21 7.09
N ASP A 83 -1.48 20.51 7.38
CA ASP A 83 -0.10 21.03 7.42
C ASP A 83 0.60 21.10 6.03
N HIS A 84 -0.14 20.81 4.97
CA HIS A 84 0.21 21.07 3.57
C HIS A 84 1.46 20.37 3.01
N THR A 85 2.04 19.38 3.71
CA THR A 85 3.18 18.63 3.17
C THR A 85 2.81 17.17 2.97
N LEU A 86 2.56 16.80 1.71
CA LEU A 86 2.66 15.41 1.28
C LEU A 86 4.14 15.09 1.14
N GLU A 87 4.64 14.22 2.00
CA GLU A 87 6.03 13.79 1.91
C GLU A 87 6.23 13.01 0.60
N ALA A 88 7.05 13.53 -0.31
CA ALA A 88 7.30 12.94 -1.62
C ALA A 88 7.64 11.43 -1.53
N HIS A 89 8.41 11.03 -0.53
CA HIS A 89 8.78 9.63 -0.32
C HIS A 89 7.56 8.72 -0.07
N THR A 90 6.49 9.23 0.53
CA THR A 90 5.28 8.46 0.81
C THR A 90 4.45 8.25 -0.46
N VAL A 91 4.44 9.25 -1.35
CA VAL A 91 3.82 9.13 -2.68
C VAL A 91 4.62 8.18 -3.57
N ALA A 92 5.95 8.31 -3.59
CA ALA A 92 6.84 7.40 -4.31
C ALA A 92 6.63 5.94 -3.88
N LEU A 93 6.52 5.71 -2.56
CA LEU A 93 6.23 4.39 -2.02
C LEU A 93 4.88 3.84 -2.50
N ALA A 94 3.82 4.67 -2.51
CA ALA A 94 2.51 4.24 -3.01
C ALA A 94 2.56 3.82 -4.48
N LEU A 95 3.29 4.57 -5.32
CA LEU A 95 3.50 4.21 -6.72
C LEU A 95 4.29 2.90 -6.88
N ALA A 96 5.36 2.73 -6.12
CA ALA A 96 6.17 1.51 -6.15
C ALA A 96 5.35 0.27 -5.76
N VAL A 97 4.53 0.39 -4.71
CA VAL A 97 3.63 -0.70 -4.27
C VAL A 97 2.57 -0.99 -5.33
N SER A 98 1.98 0.06 -5.92
CA SER A 98 1.01 -0.08 -7.00
C SER A 98 1.59 -0.80 -8.23
N ALA A 99 2.83 -0.47 -8.62
CA ALA A 99 3.53 -1.13 -9.72
C ALA A 99 3.82 -2.61 -9.40
N ASP A 100 4.28 -2.92 -8.19
CA ASP A 100 4.53 -4.30 -7.76
C ASP A 100 3.25 -5.14 -7.75
N LEU A 101 2.15 -4.60 -7.20
CA LEU A 101 0.84 -5.26 -7.21
C LEU A 101 0.35 -5.53 -8.63
N THR A 102 0.46 -4.55 -9.52
CA THR A 102 0.08 -4.68 -10.93
C THR A 102 0.86 -5.80 -11.61
N ARG A 103 2.19 -5.83 -11.43
CA ARG A 103 3.06 -6.88 -11.99
C ARG A 103 2.64 -8.26 -11.48
N ARG A 104 2.49 -8.44 -10.16
CA ARG A 104 2.10 -9.73 -9.57
C ARG A 104 0.75 -10.22 -10.09
N ARG A 105 -0.22 -9.32 -10.31
CA ARG A 105 -1.54 -9.69 -10.85
C ARG A 105 -1.50 -10.12 -12.30
N ARG A 106 -0.65 -9.48 -13.10
CA ARG A 106 -0.41 -9.87 -14.50
C ARG A 106 0.19 -11.26 -14.57
N ASP A 107 1.17 -11.57 -13.71
CA ASP A 107 1.80 -12.89 -13.65
C ASP A 107 0.81 -13.99 -13.26
N LEU A 108 -0.24 -13.64 -12.51
CA LEU A 108 -1.34 -14.53 -12.13
C LEU A 108 -2.50 -14.55 -13.14
N ALA A 109 -2.40 -13.82 -14.26
CA ALA A 109 -3.46 -13.65 -15.27
C ALA A 109 -4.83 -13.25 -14.68
N VAL A 110 -4.80 -12.54 -13.55
CA VAL A 110 -6.01 -12.16 -12.81
C VAL A 110 -6.68 -10.96 -13.46
N THR A 111 -5.89 -9.95 -13.80
CA THR A 111 -6.38 -8.69 -14.36
C THR A 111 -5.23 -7.92 -15.03
N ASP A 112 -5.55 -7.19 -16.10
CA ASP A 112 -4.66 -6.24 -16.75
C ASP A 112 -4.75 -4.83 -16.12
N GLN A 113 -5.66 -4.64 -15.16
CA GLN A 113 -5.85 -3.36 -14.49
C GLN A 113 -4.70 -3.08 -13.54
N ALA A 114 -4.15 -1.86 -13.66
CA ALA A 114 -3.18 -1.37 -12.70
C ALA A 114 -3.80 -1.14 -11.31
N ALA A 115 -3.02 -1.35 -10.26
CA ALA A 115 -3.44 -1.10 -8.89
C ALA A 115 -3.50 0.41 -8.61
N VAL A 116 -4.40 0.84 -7.72
CA VAL A 116 -4.46 2.22 -7.22
C VAL A 116 -4.14 2.21 -5.73
N CYS A 117 -2.98 2.75 -5.33
CA CYS A 117 -2.55 2.74 -3.94
C CYS A 117 -2.62 4.11 -3.26
N CYS A 118 -2.94 4.12 -1.98
CA CYS A 118 -3.08 5.29 -1.13
C CYS A 118 -2.25 5.09 0.15
N PRO A 119 -1.39 6.04 0.53
CA PRO A 119 -0.61 5.92 1.76
C PRO A 119 -1.45 6.03 3.03
N ALA A 120 -2.65 6.61 2.92
CA ALA A 120 -3.64 6.70 3.99
C ALA A 120 -4.96 6.09 3.54
N ARG A 121 -5.76 5.62 4.49
CA ARG A 121 -7.09 5.07 4.20
C ARG A 121 -7.96 6.18 3.60
N PRO A 122 -8.52 6.01 2.40
CA PRO A 122 -9.50 6.95 1.86
C PRO A 122 -10.72 7.02 2.79
N SER A 123 -11.13 8.24 3.17
CA SER A 123 -12.33 8.48 3.97
C SER A 123 -13.62 8.37 3.16
N THR A 124 -13.51 8.48 1.83
CA THR A 124 -14.60 8.31 0.88
C THR A 124 -14.16 7.33 -0.19
N VAL A 125 -15.05 6.42 -0.57
CA VAL A 125 -14.79 5.36 -1.54
C VAL A 125 -15.87 5.42 -2.61
N LEU A 126 -15.47 5.24 -3.87
CA LEU A 126 -16.41 5.18 -4.98
C LEU A 126 -17.33 3.96 -4.87
N ASN A 127 -18.59 4.13 -5.28
CA ASN A 127 -19.54 3.02 -5.37
C ASN A 127 -19.00 1.92 -6.30
N GLY A 128 -19.11 0.66 -5.88
CA GLY A 128 -18.57 -0.49 -6.61
C GLY A 128 -17.07 -0.70 -6.45
N CYS A 129 -16.44 0.03 -5.53
CA CYS A 129 -15.05 -0.17 -5.14
C CYS A 129 -14.95 -0.50 -3.65
N THR A 130 -13.88 -1.19 -3.31
CA THR A 130 -13.52 -1.49 -1.93
C THR A 130 -12.09 -1.06 -1.65
N VAL A 131 -11.79 -0.87 -0.36
CA VAL A 131 -10.46 -0.48 0.10
C VAL A 131 -9.84 -1.67 0.82
N ILE A 132 -8.64 -2.05 0.40
CA ILE A 132 -7.91 -3.20 0.95
C ILE A 132 -6.58 -2.69 1.53
N PRO A 133 -6.31 -2.90 2.83
CA PRO A 133 -5.02 -2.56 3.40
C PRO A 133 -4.00 -3.63 3.01
N HIS A 134 -2.83 -3.26 2.53
CA HIS A 134 -1.69 -4.14 2.28
C HIS A 134 -0.67 -3.96 3.38
N LEU A 135 -0.25 -5.08 3.99
CA LEU A 135 0.84 -5.11 4.95
C LEU A 135 2.16 -5.27 4.18
N ILE A 136 2.90 -4.19 4.05
CA ILE A 136 4.15 -4.17 3.27
C ILE A 136 5.36 -4.02 4.18
N THR A 137 6.50 -4.52 3.70
CA THR A 137 7.81 -4.25 4.31
C THR A 137 8.60 -3.38 3.35
N VAL A 138 9.12 -2.26 3.84
CA VAL A 138 9.96 -1.34 3.09
C VAL A 138 11.38 -1.49 3.60
N ASP A 139 12.31 -1.78 2.69
CA ASP A 139 13.74 -1.73 2.98
C ASP A 139 14.29 -0.35 2.62
N THR A 140 14.88 0.35 3.59
CA THR A 140 15.53 1.64 3.36
C THR A 140 17.05 1.51 3.26
N GLY A 141 17.58 0.30 3.06
CA GLY A 141 19.00 -0.04 3.06
C GLY A 141 19.63 -0.15 4.46
N THR A 142 19.14 0.66 5.41
CA THR A 142 19.62 0.68 6.80
C THR A 142 18.69 -0.04 7.78
N GLN A 143 17.42 -0.22 7.41
CA GLN A 143 16.39 -0.80 8.27
C GLN A 143 15.22 -1.31 7.43
N LEU A 144 14.57 -2.34 7.94
CA LEU A 144 13.28 -2.80 7.45
C LEU A 144 12.18 -2.13 8.27
N ARG A 145 11.19 -1.54 7.60
CA ARG A 145 10.02 -0.93 8.23
C ARG A 145 8.75 -1.50 7.65
N ASP A 146 7.87 -2.02 8.50
CA ASP A 146 6.55 -2.45 8.08
C ASP A 146 5.59 -1.26 8.04
N ARG A 147 4.76 -1.19 6.99
CA ARG A 147 3.78 -0.12 6.76
C ARG A 147 2.46 -0.70 6.24
N VAL A 148 1.39 0.06 6.43
CA VAL A 148 0.12 -0.18 5.72
C VAL A 148 0.13 0.67 4.46
N MET A 149 -0.20 0.07 3.33
CA MET A 149 -0.56 0.77 2.10
C MET A 149 -2.00 0.42 1.75
N TRP A 150 -2.86 1.38 1.50
CA TRP A 150 -4.24 1.09 1.12
C TRP A 150 -4.32 0.96 -0.38
N GLU A 151 -5.16 0.05 -0.86
CA GLU A 151 -5.50 -0.04 -2.27
C GLU A 151 -6.98 0.22 -2.46
N VAL A 152 -7.32 1.01 -3.48
CA VAL A 152 -8.69 1.11 -3.98
C VAL A 152 -8.82 0.22 -5.20
N ILE A 153 -9.77 -0.71 -5.13
CA ILE A 153 -9.96 -1.73 -6.16
C ILE A 153 -11.45 -1.94 -6.42
N ALA A 154 -11.83 -2.21 -7.67
CA ALA A 154 -13.21 -2.55 -8.01
C ALA A 154 -13.63 -3.85 -7.31
N ASP A 155 -14.88 -3.94 -6.84
CA ASP A 155 -15.37 -5.09 -6.07
C ASP A 155 -15.23 -6.41 -6.83
N ALA A 156 -15.50 -6.39 -8.14
CA ALA A 156 -15.36 -7.55 -9.01
C ALA A 156 -13.90 -8.03 -9.10
N THR A 157 -12.94 -7.11 -9.22
CA THR A 157 -11.51 -7.41 -9.29
C THR A 157 -10.97 -7.89 -7.94
N ALA A 158 -11.47 -7.33 -6.83
CA ALA A 158 -11.03 -7.71 -5.49
C ALA A 158 -11.23 -9.21 -5.21
N GLN A 159 -12.39 -9.75 -5.58
CA GLN A 159 -12.65 -11.19 -5.40
C GLN A 159 -11.70 -12.06 -6.25
N GLN A 160 -11.41 -11.63 -7.49
CA GLN A 160 -10.49 -12.36 -8.37
C GLN A 160 -9.05 -12.36 -7.82
N VAL A 161 -8.59 -11.22 -7.32
CA VAL A 161 -7.22 -11.05 -6.79
C VAL A 161 -7.00 -11.84 -5.52
N HIS A 162 -7.98 -11.90 -4.63
CA HIS A 162 -7.84 -12.59 -3.35
C HIS A 162 -8.20 -14.08 -3.43
N GLY A 163 -8.75 -14.56 -4.55
CA GLY A 163 -9.05 -15.97 -4.81
C GLY A 163 -10.25 -16.53 -4.02
N GLU A 164 -10.77 -15.77 -3.07
CA GLU A 164 -11.88 -16.12 -2.20
C GLU A 164 -12.76 -14.88 -1.97
N PRO A 165 -14.04 -15.07 -1.58
CA PRO A 165 -14.86 -13.97 -1.10
C PRO A 165 -14.14 -13.22 0.02
N LEU A 166 -14.07 -11.89 -0.10
CA LEU A 166 -13.55 -11.07 0.99
C LEU A 166 -14.38 -11.28 2.26
N PRO A 167 -13.77 -11.16 3.45
CA PRO A 167 -14.54 -11.17 4.69
C PRO A 167 -15.66 -10.13 4.66
N PRO A 168 -16.78 -10.36 5.35
CA PRO A 168 -17.86 -9.39 5.46
C PRO A 168 -17.34 -8.01 5.88
N ALA A 169 -17.98 -6.93 5.42
CA ALA A 169 -17.52 -5.57 5.70
C ALA A 169 -17.32 -5.27 7.20
N THR A 170 -18.13 -5.88 8.07
CA THR A 170 -18.00 -5.79 9.53
C THR A 170 -16.71 -6.43 10.05
N ALA A 171 -16.33 -7.60 9.52
CA ALA A 171 -15.07 -8.26 9.86
C ALA A 171 -13.87 -7.46 9.35
N ARG A 172 -13.94 -6.94 8.11
CA ARG A 172 -12.89 -6.06 7.57
C ARG A 172 -12.71 -4.78 8.38
N GLY A 173 -13.81 -4.13 8.75
CA GLY A 173 -13.77 -2.95 9.62
C GLY A 173 -13.12 -3.22 10.98
N ARG A 174 -13.32 -4.41 11.55
CA ARG A 174 -12.64 -4.84 12.79
C ARG A 174 -11.15 -5.15 12.57
N LEU A 175 -10.79 -5.78 11.46
CA LEU A 175 -9.38 -5.99 11.12
C LEU A 175 -8.65 -4.66 10.92
N ASP A 176 -9.31 -3.67 10.31
CA ASP A 176 -8.75 -2.33 10.11
C ASP A 176 -8.34 -1.66 11.43
N THR A 177 -9.05 -1.94 12.54
CA THR A 177 -8.69 -1.40 13.87
C THR A 177 -7.47 -2.06 14.50
N HIS A 178 -7.04 -3.22 13.99
CA HIS A 178 -5.91 -4.01 14.47
C HIS A 178 -4.69 -3.97 13.52
N LEU A 179 -4.70 -3.13 12.47
CA LEU A 179 -3.63 -3.12 11.47
C LEU A 179 -2.26 -2.83 12.06
N ARG A 180 -2.17 -1.98 13.09
CA ARG A 180 -0.90 -1.66 13.75
C ARG A 180 -0.35 -2.90 14.48
N GLU A 181 -1.21 -3.59 15.20
CA GLU A 181 -0.88 -4.81 15.93
C GLU A 181 -0.50 -5.94 14.95
N LEU A 182 -1.16 -6.03 13.80
CA LEU A 182 -0.79 -6.95 12.72
C LEU A 182 0.59 -6.64 12.12
N LEU A 183 0.97 -5.37 11.96
CA LEU A 183 2.33 -5.00 11.54
C LEU A 183 3.38 -5.38 12.59
N ASP A 184 3.08 -5.21 13.88
CA ASP A 184 3.99 -5.64 14.96
C ASP A 184 4.18 -7.17 14.95
N LEU A 185 3.08 -7.93 14.80
CA LEU A 185 3.15 -9.38 14.68
C LEU A 185 3.94 -9.82 13.44
N ARG A 186 3.77 -9.13 12.30
CA ARG A 186 4.58 -9.36 11.09
C ARG A 186 6.07 -9.11 11.35
N ALA A 187 6.43 -8.00 12.00
CA ALA A 187 7.81 -7.68 12.34
C ALA A 187 8.43 -8.72 13.27
N ARG A 188 7.68 -9.17 14.29
CA ARG A 188 8.09 -10.21 15.24
C ARG A 188 8.23 -11.58 14.59
N ALA A 189 7.31 -11.96 13.70
CA ALA A 189 7.41 -13.18 12.92
C ALA A 189 8.70 -13.21 12.11
N ARG A 190 9.01 -12.11 11.39
CA ARG A 190 10.26 -11.97 10.64
C ARG A 190 11.51 -12.07 11.53
N ALA A 191 11.43 -11.55 12.76
CA ALA A 191 12.52 -11.63 13.74
C ALA A 191 12.60 -12.96 14.50
N GLY A 192 11.67 -13.91 14.27
CA GLY A 192 11.61 -15.18 14.99
C GLY A 192 11.21 -15.05 16.47
N TYR A 193 10.50 -13.97 16.82
CA TYR A 193 10.18 -13.61 18.22
C TYR A 193 8.68 -13.39 18.44
N LEU A 194 7.85 -14.31 17.93
CA LEU A 194 6.41 -14.28 18.17
C LEU A 194 6.10 -14.56 19.65
N PRO A 195 5.02 -13.96 20.20
CA PRO A 195 4.64 -14.19 21.59
C PRO A 195 4.22 -15.65 21.79
N ASP A 196 4.58 -16.22 22.95
CA ASP A 196 4.17 -17.58 23.34
C ASP A 196 2.72 -17.57 23.87
N ASN A 197 1.77 -17.35 22.96
CA ASN A 197 0.34 -17.37 23.22
C ASN A 197 -0.42 -17.87 21.97
N PRO A 198 -1.75 -18.14 22.07
CA PRO A 198 -2.51 -18.66 20.95
C PRO A 198 -2.46 -17.78 19.69
N LEU A 199 -2.38 -16.45 19.83
CA LEU A 199 -2.25 -15.53 18.70
C LEU A 199 -0.89 -15.68 18.01
N GLY A 200 0.20 -15.77 18.76
CA GLY A 200 1.54 -15.99 18.22
C GLY A 200 1.66 -17.33 17.52
N ALA A 201 1.08 -18.41 18.09
CA ALA A 201 1.02 -19.72 17.44
C ALA A 201 0.25 -19.68 16.12
N MET A 202 -0.90 -19.01 16.08
CA MET A 202 -1.69 -18.82 14.86
C MET A 202 -0.93 -18.02 13.80
N VAL A 203 -0.26 -16.94 14.19
CA VAL A 203 0.56 -16.15 13.26
C VAL A 203 1.75 -16.96 12.75
N ALA A 204 2.37 -17.80 13.59
CA ALA A 204 3.45 -18.70 13.17
C ALA A 204 2.95 -19.72 12.13
N GLU A 205 1.76 -20.30 12.33
CA GLU A 205 1.10 -21.19 11.36
C GLU A 205 0.88 -20.47 10.02
N ILE A 206 0.30 -19.27 10.04
CA ILE A 206 0.08 -18.46 8.83
C ILE A 206 1.40 -18.13 8.13
N CYS A 207 2.45 -17.85 8.90
CA CYS A 207 3.74 -17.44 8.36
C CYS A 207 4.63 -18.61 7.91
N ALA A 208 4.18 -19.86 8.04
CA ALA A 208 4.95 -21.02 7.63
C ALA A 208 5.28 -21.01 6.12
N ASP A 209 4.36 -20.49 5.31
CA ASP A 209 4.47 -20.45 3.85
C ASP A 209 4.94 -19.09 3.29
N GLY A 210 5.16 -18.09 4.17
CA GLY A 210 5.54 -16.76 3.74
C GLY A 210 5.24 -15.67 4.77
N PRO A 211 5.40 -14.40 4.40
CA PRO A 211 5.19 -13.31 5.34
C PRO A 211 3.69 -13.07 5.60
N LEU A 212 3.34 -12.52 6.76
CA LEU A 212 1.95 -12.17 7.12
C LEU A 212 1.40 -11.06 6.20
N THR A 213 0.66 -11.44 5.15
CA THR A 213 0.03 -10.53 4.19
C THR A 213 -1.44 -10.30 4.51
N ILE A 214 -2.06 -9.26 3.95
CA ILE A 214 -3.51 -9.06 4.13
C ILE A 214 -4.33 -10.21 3.56
N THR A 215 -3.92 -10.81 2.44
CA THR A 215 -4.63 -11.96 1.86
C THR A 215 -4.66 -13.13 2.85
N ALA A 216 -3.55 -13.41 3.52
CA ALA A 216 -3.49 -14.44 4.55
C ALA A 216 -4.35 -14.08 5.78
N VAL A 217 -4.31 -12.81 6.22
CA VAL A 217 -5.14 -12.31 7.33
C VAL A 217 -6.63 -12.43 7.00
N TYR A 218 -7.04 -12.13 5.77
CA TYR A 218 -8.42 -12.23 5.32
C TYR A 218 -8.91 -13.66 5.25
N ARG A 219 -8.09 -14.58 4.71
CA ARG A 219 -8.40 -16.02 4.69
C ARG A 219 -8.66 -16.56 6.10
N GLU A 220 -7.82 -16.17 7.05
CA GLU A 220 -7.90 -16.64 8.44
C GLU A 220 -8.71 -15.72 9.36
N ALA A 221 -9.49 -14.77 8.82
CA ALA A 221 -10.12 -13.70 9.60
C ALA A 221 -11.01 -14.23 10.74
N ALA A 222 -11.75 -15.32 10.51
CA ALA A 222 -12.63 -15.93 11.51
C ALA A 222 -11.86 -16.49 12.72
N ARG A 223 -10.64 -17.00 12.51
CA ARG A 223 -9.75 -17.53 13.57
C ARG A 223 -8.94 -16.42 14.23
N LEU A 224 -8.45 -15.45 13.46
CA LEU A 224 -7.61 -14.37 13.95
C LEU A 224 -8.37 -13.34 14.79
N LEU A 225 -9.55 -12.91 14.36
CA LEU A 225 -10.28 -11.80 15.00
C LEU A 225 -10.55 -12.03 16.50
N PRO A 226 -11.05 -13.19 16.95
CA PRO A 226 -11.24 -13.43 18.38
C PRO A 226 -9.94 -13.34 19.19
N LEU A 227 -8.82 -13.81 18.62
CA LEU A 227 -7.52 -13.78 19.27
C LEU A 227 -6.96 -12.35 19.37
N LEU A 228 -7.13 -11.56 18.30
CA LEU A 228 -6.77 -10.14 18.29
C LEU A 228 -7.58 -9.37 19.34
N ASP A 229 -8.88 -9.61 19.43
CA ASP A 229 -9.75 -8.92 20.39
C ASP A 229 -9.44 -9.30 21.83
N VAL A 230 -9.16 -10.57 22.13
CA VAL A 230 -8.76 -10.98 23.48
C VAL A 230 -7.40 -10.39 23.86
N THR A 231 -6.46 -10.35 22.91
CA THR A 231 -5.08 -9.91 23.19
C THR A 231 -4.96 -8.39 23.27
N PHE A 232 -5.70 -7.65 22.44
CA PHE A 232 -5.54 -6.20 22.27
C PHE A 232 -6.82 -5.38 22.50
N GLY A 233 -7.98 -6.03 22.63
CA GLY A 233 -9.29 -5.38 22.81
C GLY A 233 -9.66 -5.08 24.26
N GLY A 234 -8.71 -5.12 25.19
CA GLY A 234 -8.91 -4.63 26.57
C GLY A 234 -9.33 -3.16 26.58
N PRO A 235 -9.95 -2.67 27.68
CA PRO A 235 -10.39 -1.28 27.79
C PRO A 235 -9.19 -0.35 27.55
N ARG A 236 -9.26 0.45 26.50
CA ARG A 236 -8.30 1.52 26.21
C ARG A 236 -8.61 2.74 27.08
#